data_AF-A0AAJ2AB10-F1
#
_entry.id   AF-A0AAJ2AB10-F1
#
_cell.length_a   1.000
_cell.length_b   1.000
_cell.length_c   1.000
_cell.angle_alpha   90.00
_cell.angle_beta   90.00
_cell.angle_gamma   90.00
#
_symmetry.space_group_name_H-M   'P 1'
#
loop_
_entity.id
_entity.type
_entity.pdbx_description
1 polymer ?
#
loop_
_entity_poly.entity_id
_entity_poly.type
_entity_poly.pdbx_seq_one_letter_code
_entity_poly.pdbx_strand_id
1 'polypeptide(L)'
;MSDSYFPRWPVQPDAQEGRVVGPDQRLAWPQMIAMGVQHVVAMFGSTVLAPLLMGFDPNLCIFMSGIGTLLFFVLVGGRVPSYLGSSFAFIGLVIAVTGYSGHGPNLNIPVALGGIIACGVAYTIIGLIVAAVGTKWIEALMPPVVTGAIVCVIGLNLAPIAVKGVMGSSFESWMALVTVLCVGGVAVFARGMAQRLLILIGLSIAYLIYAVLT
;
A
#
# COMPACT_ATOMS: atom_id res chain seq x y z
N MET A 1 -7.43 -28.07 9.42
CA MET A 1 -7.71 -27.29 8.19
C MET A 1 -9.22 -27.08 8.16
N SER A 2 -9.72 -25.86 8.03
CA SER A 2 -11.17 -25.61 8.06
C SER A 2 -11.86 -26.24 6.84
N ASP A 3 -12.94 -27.00 7.05
CA ASP A 3 -13.75 -27.63 5.98
C ASP A 3 -14.52 -26.63 5.08
N SER A 4 -14.21 -25.33 5.18
CA SER A 4 -14.88 -24.22 4.49
C SER A 4 -13.89 -23.42 3.66
N TYR A 5 -14.34 -22.92 2.50
CA TYR A 5 -13.56 -22.08 1.59
C TYR A 5 -12.98 -20.86 2.30
N PHE A 6 -13.77 -20.22 3.17
CA PHE A 6 -13.31 -19.20 4.10
C PHE A 6 -12.99 -19.80 5.48
N PRO A 7 -11.87 -19.39 6.11
CA PRO A 7 -11.58 -19.77 7.48
C PRO A 7 -12.62 -19.15 8.43
N ARG A 8 -12.98 -19.89 9.48
CA ARG A 8 -13.75 -19.31 10.59
C ARG A 8 -12.77 -18.45 11.37
N TRP A 9 -12.95 -17.13 11.38
CA TRP A 9 -12.14 -16.21 12.18
C TRP A 9 -12.71 -16.10 13.61
N PRO A 10 -12.23 -16.88 14.60
CA PRO A 10 -12.64 -16.72 15.98
C PRO A 10 -12.26 -15.32 16.47
N VAL A 11 -13.14 -14.73 17.28
CA VAL A 11 -12.85 -13.47 17.96
C VAL A 11 -11.83 -13.76 19.05
N GLN A 12 -10.72 -13.03 19.05
CA GLN A 12 -9.78 -13.11 20.16
C GLN A 12 -10.37 -12.33 21.36
N PRO A 13 -10.62 -12.98 22.51
CA PRO A 13 -11.36 -12.39 23.62
C PRO A 13 -10.61 -11.25 24.33
N ASP A 14 -9.29 -11.18 24.15
CA ASP A 14 -8.45 -10.25 24.89
C ASP A 14 -7.29 -9.81 24.00
N ALA A 15 -7.28 -8.52 23.64
CA ALA A 15 -6.10 -7.87 23.05
C ALA A 15 -5.05 -7.64 24.14
N GLN A 16 -4.68 -8.70 24.89
CA GLN A 16 -3.65 -8.62 25.90
C GLN A 16 -2.34 -8.16 25.25
N GLU A 17 -1.71 -7.20 25.92
CA GLU A 17 -0.52 -6.50 25.46
C GLU A 17 0.56 -7.50 25.00
N GLY A 18 0.92 -7.44 23.71
CA GLY A 18 2.02 -8.22 23.13
C GLY A 18 1.64 -9.46 22.31
N ARG A 19 0.36 -9.90 22.25
CA ARG A 19 -0.02 -11.03 21.38
C ARG A 19 -0.26 -10.63 19.92
N VAL A 20 0.51 -11.23 19.00
CA VAL A 20 0.36 -11.07 17.54
C VAL A 20 -0.96 -11.69 17.09
N VAL A 21 -1.77 -10.95 16.32
CA VAL A 21 -3.03 -11.45 15.74
C VAL A 21 -2.71 -12.16 14.43
N GLY A 22 -3.03 -13.45 14.35
CA GLY A 22 -2.82 -14.25 13.14
C GLY A 22 -3.84 -13.93 12.04
N PRO A 23 -3.54 -14.27 10.76
CA PRO A 23 -4.48 -14.09 9.63
C PRO A 23 -5.80 -14.88 9.76
N ASP A 24 -5.76 -15.94 10.56
CA ASP A 24 -6.86 -16.84 10.90
C ASP A 24 -7.71 -16.35 12.08
N GLN A 25 -7.35 -15.22 12.70
CA GLN A 25 -8.04 -14.65 13.86
C GLN A 25 -8.63 -13.28 13.54
N ARG A 26 -9.62 -12.84 14.33
CA ARG A 26 -10.15 -11.48 14.23
C ARG A 26 -10.21 -10.78 15.59
N LEU A 27 -10.00 -9.47 15.56
CA LEU A 27 -10.20 -8.58 16.70
C LEU A 27 -11.70 -8.32 16.93
N ALA A 28 -12.03 -7.73 18.08
CA ALA A 28 -13.37 -7.19 18.32
C ALA A 28 -13.73 -6.13 17.27
N TRP A 29 -15.01 -6.02 16.91
CA TRP A 29 -15.48 -5.13 15.85
C TRP A 29 -14.99 -3.67 15.94
N PRO A 30 -14.98 -3.00 17.10
CA PRO A 30 -14.48 -1.63 17.20
C PRO A 30 -12.99 -1.51 16.84
N GLN A 31 -12.19 -2.46 17.29
CA GLN A 31 -10.75 -2.51 17.01
C GLN A 31 -10.49 -2.86 15.54
N MET A 32 -11.28 -3.75 14.97
CA MET A 32 -11.20 -4.12 13.56
C MET A 32 -11.48 -2.93 12.63
N ILE A 33 -12.50 -2.14 12.95
CA ILE A 33 -12.84 -0.91 12.22
C ILE A 33 -11.68 0.09 12.32
N ALA A 34 -11.16 0.34 13.53
CA ALA A 34 -10.03 1.25 13.73
C ALA A 34 -8.78 0.83 12.94
N MET A 35 -8.45 -0.47 12.96
CA MET A 35 -7.34 -1.02 12.17
C MET A 35 -7.59 -0.92 10.66
N GLY A 36 -8.83 -1.12 10.21
CA GLY A 36 -9.22 -0.94 8.81
C GLY A 36 -9.04 0.49 8.34
N VAL A 37 -9.49 1.47 9.12
CA VAL A 37 -9.29 2.90 8.84
C VAL A 37 -7.80 3.22 8.78
N GLN A 38 -6.99 2.67 9.68
CA GLN A 38 -5.54 2.83 9.58
C GLN A 38 -4.98 2.29 8.28
N HIS A 39 -5.43 1.12 7.85
CA HIS A 39 -4.94 0.50 6.63
C HIS A 39 -5.25 1.36 5.41
N VAL A 40 -6.46 1.93 5.35
CA VAL A 40 -6.84 2.89 4.30
C VAL A 40 -5.94 4.12 4.33
N VAL A 41 -5.74 4.75 5.50
CA VAL A 41 -4.88 5.94 5.62
C VAL A 41 -3.41 5.63 5.26
N ALA A 42 -2.91 4.46 5.66
CA ALA A 42 -1.56 4.02 5.37
C ALA A 42 -1.32 3.82 3.87
N MET A 43 -2.28 3.22 3.17
CA MET A 43 -2.18 2.94 1.73
C MET A 43 -2.59 4.11 0.84
N PHE A 44 -3.28 5.11 1.39
CA PHE A 44 -3.76 6.28 0.66
C PHE A 44 -2.63 7.03 -0.03
N GLY A 45 -1.51 7.25 0.68
CA GLY A 45 -0.36 8.01 0.17
C GLY A 45 0.16 7.45 -1.15
N SER A 46 0.41 6.14 -1.24
CA SER A 46 0.88 5.51 -2.47
C SER A 46 -0.20 5.40 -3.53
N THR A 47 -1.44 5.13 -3.12
CA THR A 47 -2.58 4.91 -4.03
C THR A 47 -3.03 6.20 -4.72
N VAL A 48 -2.77 7.37 -4.13
CA VAL A 48 -3.03 8.69 -4.75
C VAL A 48 -1.82 9.25 -5.47
N LEU A 49 -0.63 9.13 -4.88
CA LEU A 49 0.58 9.70 -5.47
C LEU A 49 0.94 9.04 -6.80
N ALA A 50 0.83 7.72 -6.93
CA ALA A 50 1.21 7.05 -8.18
C ALA A 50 0.33 7.47 -9.37
N PRO A 51 -1.02 7.43 -9.26
CA PRO A 51 -1.91 7.89 -10.32
C PRO A 51 -1.64 9.34 -10.75
N LEU A 52 -1.43 10.24 -9.79
CA LEU A 52 -1.09 11.64 -10.07
C LEU A 52 0.18 11.77 -10.92
N LEU A 53 1.22 11.00 -10.59
CA LEU A 53 2.48 10.98 -11.34
C LEU A 53 2.37 10.33 -12.72
N MET A 54 1.36 9.46 -12.93
CA MET A 54 1.10 8.80 -14.20
C MET A 54 0.08 9.56 -15.07
N GLY A 55 -0.62 10.55 -14.48
CA GLY A 55 -1.70 11.30 -15.12
C GLY A 55 -3.06 10.58 -15.09
N PHE A 56 -3.24 9.57 -14.24
CA PHE A 56 -4.52 8.88 -14.04
C PHE A 56 -5.40 9.60 -13.01
N ASP A 57 -6.72 9.39 -13.09
CA ASP A 57 -7.66 9.87 -12.08
C ASP A 57 -7.47 9.12 -10.74
N PRO A 58 -7.08 9.81 -9.65
CA PRO A 58 -6.80 9.14 -8.38
C PRO A 58 -8.04 8.52 -7.73
N ASN A 59 -9.22 9.12 -7.92
CA ASN A 59 -10.46 8.61 -7.34
C ASN A 59 -10.83 7.27 -7.97
N LEU A 60 -10.69 7.15 -9.29
CA LEU A 60 -10.89 5.91 -10.02
C LEU A 60 -9.88 4.86 -9.59
N CYS A 61 -8.60 5.23 -9.43
CA CYS A 61 -7.57 4.30 -8.96
C CYS A 61 -7.83 3.81 -7.53
N ILE A 62 -8.27 4.68 -6.61
CA ILE A 62 -8.68 4.28 -5.25
C ILE A 62 -9.86 3.30 -5.32
N PHE A 63 -10.87 3.63 -6.13
CA PHE A 63 -12.07 2.80 -6.28
C PHE A 63 -11.72 1.41 -6.84
N MET A 64 -10.92 1.35 -7.92
CA MET A 64 -10.47 0.09 -8.52
C MET A 64 -9.52 -0.70 -7.61
N SER A 65 -8.68 -0.03 -6.83
CA SER A 65 -7.83 -0.66 -5.79
C SER A 65 -8.68 -1.36 -4.73
N GLY A 66 -9.75 -0.71 -4.26
CA GLY A 66 -10.71 -1.30 -3.33
C GLY A 66 -11.39 -2.55 -3.91
N ILE A 67 -11.90 -2.45 -5.14
CA ILE A 67 -12.52 -3.59 -5.83
C ILE A 67 -11.50 -4.72 -6.03
N GLY A 68 -10.29 -4.40 -6.50
CA GLY A 68 -9.22 -5.37 -6.70
C GLY A 68 -8.87 -6.10 -5.41
N THR A 69 -8.75 -5.36 -4.31
CA THR A 69 -8.47 -5.92 -2.97
C THR A 69 -9.57 -6.88 -2.52
N LEU A 70 -10.85 -6.54 -2.72
CA LEU A 70 -11.97 -7.43 -2.41
C LEU A 70 -11.97 -8.67 -3.31
N LEU A 71 -11.70 -8.51 -4.60
CA LEU A 71 -11.60 -9.62 -5.55
C LEU A 71 -10.47 -10.58 -5.14
N PHE A 72 -9.29 -10.05 -4.82
CA PHE A 72 -8.14 -10.83 -4.34
C PHE A 72 -8.48 -11.59 -3.05
N PHE A 73 -9.13 -10.90 -2.09
CA PHE A 73 -9.54 -11.51 -0.83
C PHE A 73 -10.48 -12.70 -1.05
N VAL A 74 -11.46 -12.56 -1.96
CA VAL A 74 -12.36 -13.66 -2.32
C VAL A 74 -11.61 -14.79 -3.02
N LEU A 75 -10.79 -14.49 -4.04
CA LEU A 75 -10.09 -15.51 -4.84
C LEU A 75 -9.11 -16.36 -4.02
N VAL A 76 -8.46 -15.79 -3.00
CA VAL A 76 -7.54 -16.51 -2.11
C VAL A 76 -8.29 -17.17 -0.92
N GLY A 77 -9.61 -17.06 -0.88
CA GLY A 77 -10.45 -17.59 0.19
C GLY A 77 -10.15 -16.98 1.56
N GLY A 78 -9.77 -15.71 1.60
CA GLY A 78 -9.49 -14.95 2.83
C GLY A 78 -8.27 -15.42 3.62
N ARG A 79 -7.35 -16.19 3.02
CA ARG A 79 -6.17 -16.75 3.71
C ARG A 79 -4.96 -15.84 3.70
N VAL A 80 -4.85 -14.96 2.71
CA VAL A 80 -3.70 -14.05 2.54
C VAL A 80 -4.15 -12.62 2.78
N PRO A 81 -3.68 -11.95 3.84
CA PRO A 81 -3.97 -10.55 4.09
C PRO A 81 -3.11 -9.69 3.15
N SER A 82 -3.72 -9.11 2.12
CA SER A 82 -3.03 -8.19 1.20
C SER A 82 -3.96 -7.08 0.73
N TYR A 83 -3.36 -5.93 0.42
CA TYR A 83 -4.02 -4.77 -0.19
C TYR A 83 -3.35 -4.47 -1.52
N LEU A 84 -4.16 -4.20 -2.55
CA LEU A 84 -3.68 -3.95 -3.91
C LEU A 84 -3.58 -2.45 -4.17
N GLY A 85 -2.44 -1.85 -3.82
CA GLY A 85 -2.15 -0.44 -4.11
C GLY A 85 -1.62 -0.18 -5.52
N SER A 86 -1.54 1.09 -5.89
CA SER A 86 -0.94 1.53 -7.15
C SER A 86 0.56 1.21 -7.18
N SER A 87 1.01 0.42 -8.16
CA SER A 87 2.40 -0.01 -8.24
C SER A 87 3.30 1.08 -8.83
N PHE A 88 4.24 1.54 -8.03
CA PHE A 88 5.20 2.55 -8.45
C PHE A 88 6.19 2.08 -9.53
N ALA A 89 6.35 0.76 -9.71
CA ALA A 89 7.18 0.21 -10.79
C ALA A 89 6.69 0.61 -12.18
N PHE A 90 5.40 0.96 -12.33
CA PHE A 90 4.82 1.40 -13.59
C PHE A 90 5.07 2.88 -13.90
N ILE A 91 5.49 3.71 -12.95
CA ILE A 91 5.66 5.16 -13.18
C ILE A 91 6.65 5.42 -14.31
N GLY A 92 7.85 4.84 -14.24
CA GLY A 92 8.87 5.01 -15.28
C GLY A 92 8.43 4.45 -16.63
N LEU A 93 7.71 3.32 -16.63
CA LEU A 93 7.18 2.70 -17.85
C LEU A 93 6.13 3.60 -18.51
N VAL A 94 5.15 4.09 -17.74
CA VAL A 94 4.08 4.97 -18.26
C VAL A 94 4.71 6.24 -18.84
N ILE A 95 5.60 6.90 -18.10
CA ILE A 95 6.31 8.09 -18.58
C ILE A 95 7.03 7.82 -19.90
N ALA A 96 7.77 6.70 -20.00
CA ALA A 96 8.51 6.35 -21.20
C ALA A 96 7.61 6.03 -22.41
N VAL A 97 6.50 5.32 -22.21
CA VAL A 97 5.59 4.89 -23.28
C VAL A 97 4.68 6.03 -23.74
N THR A 98 4.22 6.89 -22.83
CA THR A 98 3.30 7.98 -23.18
C THR A 98 4.01 9.28 -23.54
N GLY A 99 5.32 9.38 -23.31
CA GLY A 99 6.09 10.63 -23.43
C GLY A 99 5.64 11.70 -22.43
N TYR A 100 5.11 11.28 -21.27
CA TYR A 100 4.51 12.20 -20.31
C TYR A 100 5.60 12.97 -19.55
N SER A 101 5.51 14.29 -19.53
CA SER A 101 6.48 15.18 -18.87
C SER A 101 6.34 15.22 -17.34
N GLY A 102 5.46 14.41 -16.76
CA GLY A 102 5.19 14.38 -15.32
C GLY A 102 4.24 15.48 -14.83
N HIS A 103 3.79 16.38 -15.71
CA HIS A 103 2.90 17.50 -15.37
C HIS A 103 1.82 17.71 -16.44
N GLY A 104 0.56 17.85 -16.00
CA GLY A 104 -0.60 18.10 -16.88
C GLY A 104 -1.39 16.84 -17.26
N PRO A 105 -2.43 16.95 -18.11
CA PRO A 105 -3.18 15.80 -18.56
C PRO A 105 -2.35 14.93 -19.53
N ASN A 106 -2.26 13.63 -19.25
CA ASN A 106 -1.57 12.68 -20.12
C ASN A 106 -2.48 12.31 -21.31
N LEU A 107 -2.17 12.80 -22.52
CA LEU A 107 -2.98 12.57 -23.72
C LEU A 107 -2.92 11.13 -24.24
N ASN A 108 -1.91 10.36 -23.84
CA ASN A 108 -1.67 8.99 -24.30
C ASN A 108 -2.02 7.92 -23.24
N ILE A 109 -2.89 8.25 -22.28
CA ILE A 109 -3.41 7.30 -21.28
C ILE A 109 -3.91 5.98 -21.89
N PRO A 110 -4.63 5.96 -23.03
CA PRO A 110 -5.09 4.70 -23.63
C PRO A 110 -3.95 3.72 -23.95
N VAL A 111 -2.79 4.22 -24.39
CA VAL A 111 -1.62 3.39 -24.70
C VAL A 111 -1.02 2.81 -23.43
N ALA A 112 -0.89 3.62 -22.37
CA ALA A 112 -0.45 3.15 -21.06
C ALA A 112 -1.39 2.07 -20.49
N LEU A 113 -2.71 2.28 -20.58
CA LEU A 113 -3.71 1.30 -20.13
C LEU A 113 -3.62 -0.01 -20.90
N GLY A 114 -3.44 0.04 -22.23
CA GLY A 114 -3.21 -1.16 -23.04
C GLY A 114 -1.98 -1.94 -22.59
N GLY A 115 -0.87 -1.24 -22.27
CA GLY A 115 0.33 -1.85 -21.71
C GLY A 115 0.09 -2.50 -20.34
N ILE A 116 -0.63 -1.81 -19.44
CA ILE A 116 -0.97 -2.33 -18.11
C ILE A 116 -1.85 -3.59 -18.21
N ILE A 117 -2.82 -3.61 -19.12
CA ILE A 117 -3.65 -4.79 -19.39
C ILE A 117 -2.78 -5.95 -19.89
N ALA A 118 -1.86 -5.70 -20.83
CA ALA A 118 -0.94 -6.72 -21.32
C ALA A 118 -0.04 -7.28 -20.20
N CYS A 119 0.45 -6.43 -19.30
CA CYS A 119 1.17 -6.88 -18.10
C CYS A 119 0.28 -7.73 -17.18
N GLY A 120 -1.00 -7.37 -17.01
CA GLY A 120 -1.96 -8.16 -16.25
C GLY A 120 -2.14 -9.57 -16.82
N VAL A 121 -2.28 -9.68 -18.15
CA VAL A 121 -2.34 -10.98 -18.85
C VAL A 121 -1.04 -11.77 -18.66
N ALA A 122 0.12 -11.12 -18.78
CA ALA A 122 1.40 -11.77 -18.53
C ALA A 122 1.50 -12.31 -17.09
N TYR A 123 1.04 -11.55 -16.09
CA TYR A 123 0.99 -12.01 -14.70
C TYR A 123 0.03 -13.19 -14.51
N THR A 124 -1.12 -13.19 -15.19
CA THR A 124 -2.03 -14.34 -15.19
C THR A 124 -1.35 -15.59 -15.77
N ILE A 125 -0.66 -15.46 -16.91
CA ILE A 125 0.06 -16.57 -17.54
C ILE A 125 1.15 -17.11 -16.60
N ILE A 126 1.96 -16.23 -16.02
CA ILE A 126 2.99 -16.63 -15.05
C ILE A 126 2.34 -17.33 -13.85
N GLY A 127 1.23 -16.81 -13.33
CA GLY A 127 0.48 -17.43 -12.24
C GLY A 127 -0.01 -18.84 -12.57
N LEU A 128 -0.53 -19.07 -13.79
CA LEU A 128 -0.94 -20.39 -14.25
C LEU A 128 0.25 -21.35 -14.40
N ILE A 129 1.39 -20.87 -14.90
CA ILE A 129 2.63 -21.66 -14.99
C ILE A 129 3.09 -22.07 -13.59
N VAL A 130 3.08 -21.15 -12.62
CA VAL A 130 3.44 -21.44 -11.23
C VAL A 130 2.48 -22.45 -10.60
N ALA A 131 1.18 -22.36 -10.90
CA ALA A 131 0.20 -23.34 -10.43
C ALA A 131 0.47 -24.76 -10.98
N ALA A 132 1.01 -24.88 -12.20
CA ALA A 132 1.32 -26.16 -12.83
C ALA A 132 2.71 -26.74 -12.46
N VAL A 133 3.73 -25.89 -12.42
CA VAL A 133 5.16 -26.31 -12.30
C VAL A 133 5.72 -26.10 -10.88
N GLY A 134 5.07 -25.29 -10.06
CA GLY A 134 5.52 -24.90 -8.73
C GLY A 134 6.43 -23.65 -8.72
N THR A 135 6.91 -23.27 -7.53
CA THR A 135 7.60 -21.98 -7.27
C THR A 135 9.13 -22.04 -7.34
N LYS A 136 9.73 -23.24 -7.37
CA LYS A 136 11.19 -23.43 -7.19
C LYS A 136 12.05 -22.63 -8.19
N TRP A 137 11.57 -22.48 -9.43
CA TRP A 137 12.29 -21.73 -10.46
C TRP A 137 12.26 -20.22 -10.18
N ILE A 138 11.16 -19.68 -9.62
CA ILE A 138 11.09 -18.28 -9.19
C ILE A 138 12.03 -18.04 -8.03
N GLU A 139 12.05 -18.94 -7.04
CA GLU A 139 12.95 -18.84 -5.89
C GLU A 139 14.43 -18.87 -6.30
N ALA A 140 14.76 -19.61 -7.35
CA ALA A 140 16.10 -19.65 -7.94
C ALA A 140 16.45 -18.37 -8.72
N LEU A 141 15.51 -17.80 -9.48
CA LEU A 141 15.72 -16.56 -10.25
C LEU A 141 15.69 -15.30 -9.38
N MET A 142 14.87 -15.31 -8.34
CA MET A 142 14.64 -14.17 -7.43
C MET A 142 14.92 -14.58 -5.98
N PRO A 143 16.18 -14.93 -5.65
CA PRO A 143 16.55 -15.23 -4.27
C PRO A 143 16.30 -14.01 -3.38
N PRO A 144 16.21 -14.18 -2.04
CA PRO A 144 15.83 -13.10 -1.13
C PRO A 144 16.66 -11.82 -1.27
N VAL A 145 17.95 -11.95 -1.59
CA VAL A 145 18.84 -10.81 -1.85
C VAL A 145 18.44 -10.00 -3.09
N VAL A 146 18.01 -10.67 -4.17
CA VAL A 146 17.57 -10.01 -5.41
C VAL A 146 16.22 -9.35 -5.20
N THR A 147 15.27 -10.09 -4.61
CA THR A 147 13.93 -9.55 -4.33
C THR A 147 14.01 -8.35 -3.38
N GLY A 148 14.79 -8.45 -2.30
CA GLY A 148 15.01 -7.34 -1.37
C GLY A 148 15.70 -6.13 -2.03
N ALA A 149 16.71 -6.38 -2.86
CA ALA A 149 17.40 -5.31 -3.60
C ALA A 149 16.46 -4.58 -4.57
N ILE A 150 15.68 -5.31 -5.36
CA ILE A 150 14.71 -4.71 -6.31
C ILE A 150 13.69 -3.86 -5.56
N VAL A 151 13.11 -4.38 -4.47
CA VAL A 151 12.12 -3.64 -3.67
C VAL A 151 12.73 -2.37 -3.05
N CYS A 152 13.95 -2.46 -2.52
CA CYS A 152 14.68 -1.33 -1.95
C CYS A 152 14.96 -0.26 -3.03
N VAL A 153 15.44 -0.67 -4.20
CA VAL A 153 15.73 0.24 -5.32
C VAL A 153 14.47 0.95 -5.81
N ILE A 154 13.34 0.26 -5.91
CA ILE A 154 12.07 0.89 -6.26
C ILE A 154 11.73 1.97 -5.23
N GLY A 155 11.75 1.63 -3.93
CA GLY A 155 11.44 2.59 -2.86
C GLY A 155 12.38 3.81 -2.85
N LEU A 156 13.70 3.58 -2.96
CA LEU A 156 14.70 4.64 -2.95
C LEU A 156 14.64 5.54 -4.19
N ASN A 157 14.29 5.02 -5.37
CA ASN A 157 14.09 5.84 -6.57
C ASN A 157 12.90 6.80 -6.43
N LEU A 158 11.92 6.46 -5.60
CA LEU A 158 10.68 7.22 -5.45
C LEU A 158 10.69 8.15 -4.24
N ALA A 159 11.55 7.88 -3.25
CA ALA A 159 11.71 8.75 -2.09
C ALA A 159 11.94 10.23 -2.48
N PRO A 160 12.77 10.59 -3.48
CA PRO A 160 12.93 11.98 -3.90
C PRO A 160 11.65 12.61 -4.45
N ILE A 161 10.78 11.83 -5.08
CA ILE A 161 9.50 12.32 -5.63
C ILE A 161 8.54 12.65 -4.48
N ALA A 162 8.47 11.78 -3.47
CA ALA A 162 7.68 12.03 -2.27
C ALA A 162 8.16 13.29 -1.52
N VAL A 163 9.48 13.46 -1.37
CA VAL A 163 10.06 14.65 -0.70
C VAL A 163 9.79 15.91 -1.51
N LYS A 164 9.94 15.89 -2.84
CA LYS A 164 9.60 17.04 -3.70
C LYS A 164 8.12 17.43 -3.60
N GLY A 165 7.23 16.46 -3.40
CA GLY A 165 5.80 16.69 -3.23
C GLY A 165 5.42 17.49 -1.98
N VAL A 166 6.29 17.56 -0.96
CA VAL A 166 6.03 18.28 0.30
C VAL A 166 6.91 19.53 0.48
N MET A 167 7.77 19.85 -0.49
CA MET A 167 8.71 20.98 -0.44
C MET A 167 8.13 22.28 -1.07
N GLY A 168 6.80 22.43 -1.14
CA GLY A 168 6.18 23.60 -1.76
C GLY A 168 6.43 24.90 -1.00
N SER A 169 6.48 24.84 0.34
CA SER A 169 6.88 25.96 1.20
C SER A 169 7.78 25.50 2.36
N SER A 170 8.50 26.44 2.97
CA SER A 170 9.30 26.17 4.19
C SER A 170 8.42 25.62 5.33
N PHE A 171 7.17 26.08 5.41
CA PHE A 171 6.20 25.60 6.39
C PHE A 171 5.77 24.16 6.12
N GLU A 172 5.44 23.80 4.88
CA GLU A 172 5.09 22.43 4.49
C GLU A 172 6.24 21.45 4.71
N SER A 173 7.47 21.86 4.41
CA SER A 173 8.67 21.05 4.62
C SER A 173 8.88 20.76 6.11
N TRP A 174 8.69 21.78 6.96
CA TRP A 174 8.76 21.63 8.41
C TRP A 174 7.63 20.73 8.93
N MET A 175 6.42 20.91 8.41
CA MET A 175 5.26 20.09 8.80
C MET A 175 5.42 18.63 8.39
N ALA A 176 6.03 18.34 7.24
CA ALA A 176 6.35 16.98 6.83
C ALA A 176 7.31 16.31 7.82
N LEU A 177 8.35 17.03 8.27
CA LEU A 177 9.26 16.54 9.31
C LEU A 177 8.53 16.28 10.63
N VAL A 178 7.68 17.21 11.07
CA VAL A 178 6.84 17.06 12.27
C VAL A 178 5.96 15.81 12.15
N THR A 179 5.34 15.58 10.99
CA THR A 179 4.50 14.40 10.76
C THR A 179 5.28 13.10 10.92
N VAL A 180 6.48 13.02 10.33
CA VAL A 180 7.37 11.85 10.49
C VAL A 180 7.77 11.64 11.95
N LEU A 181 8.11 12.72 12.67
CA LEU A 181 8.47 12.66 14.08
C LEU A 181 7.29 12.25 14.97
N CYS A 182 6.07 12.72 14.69
CA CYS A 182 4.87 12.31 15.42
C CYS A 182 4.59 10.81 15.21
N VAL A 183 4.61 10.33 13.97
CA VAL A 183 4.39 8.91 13.66
C VAL A 183 5.49 8.04 14.27
N GLY A 184 6.76 8.43 14.13
CA GLY A 184 7.90 7.73 14.74
C GLY A 184 7.87 7.74 16.26
N GLY A 185 7.48 8.86 16.87
CA GLY A 185 7.30 9.00 18.31
C GLY A 185 6.21 8.06 18.84
N VAL A 186 5.06 7.99 18.19
CA VAL A 186 4.01 7.04 18.56
C VAL A 186 4.49 5.60 18.38
N ALA A 187 5.22 5.29 17.32
CA ALA A 187 5.76 3.95 17.08
C ALA A 187 6.73 3.48 18.17
N VAL A 188 7.53 4.39 18.74
CA VAL A 188 8.55 4.08 19.77
C VAL A 188 8.00 4.15 21.19
N PHE A 189 7.21 5.17 21.52
CA PHE A 189 6.80 5.46 22.90
C PHE A 189 5.43 4.87 23.27
N ALA A 190 4.54 4.62 22.31
CA ALA A 190 3.23 4.05 22.62
C ALA A 190 3.32 2.53 22.86
N ARG A 191 2.38 2.00 23.64
CA ARG A 191 2.22 0.56 23.91
C ARG A 191 0.80 0.10 23.59
N GLY A 192 0.64 -1.21 23.39
CA GLY A 192 -0.67 -1.83 23.18
C GLY A 192 -1.37 -1.39 21.90
N MET A 193 -2.64 -1.02 21.99
CA MET A 193 -3.47 -0.65 20.82
C MET A 193 -3.02 0.67 20.17
N ALA A 194 -2.49 1.61 20.96
CA ALA A 194 -2.01 2.89 20.43
C ALA A 194 -0.82 2.72 19.48
N GLN A 195 0.10 1.79 19.78
CA GLN A 195 1.21 1.46 18.90
C GLN A 195 0.73 0.78 17.60
N ARG A 196 -0.34 -0.03 17.68
CA ARG A 196 -0.96 -0.60 16.47
C ARG A 196 -1.62 0.45 15.60
N LEU A 197 -2.10 1.55 16.20
CA LEU A 197 -2.73 2.68 15.52
C LEU A 197 -1.75 3.84 15.23
N LEU A 198 -0.45 3.55 15.11
CA LEU A 198 0.61 4.56 15.04
C LEU A 198 0.43 5.59 13.93
N ILE A 199 -0.07 5.17 12.75
CA ILE A 199 -0.21 6.07 11.60
C ILE A 199 -1.41 7.00 11.85
N LEU A 200 -2.53 6.46 12.34
CA LEU A 200 -3.71 7.28 12.64
C LEU A 200 -3.43 8.30 13.73
N ILE A 201 -2.86 7.86 14.85
CA ILE A 201 -2.58 8.74 15.99
C ILE A 201 -1.51 9.77 15.60
N GLY A 202 -0.42 9.32 14.99
CA GLY A 202 0.66 10.21 14.55
C GLY A 202 0.18 11.27 13.57
N LEU A 203 -0.62 10.88 12.57
CA LEU A 203 -1.21 11.81 11.60
C LEU A 203 -2.24 12.75 12.24
N SER A 204 -3.05 12.26 13.19
CA SER A 204 -4.02 13.09 13.91
C SER A 204 -3.33 14.18 14.72
N ILE A 205 -2.24 13.83 15.44
CA ILE A 205 -1.43 14.80 16.19
C ILE A 205 -0.81 15.82 15.24
N ALA A 206 -0.22 15.35 14.13
CA ALA A 206 0.37 16.24 13.14
C ALA A 206 -0.67 17.20 12.54
N TYR A 207 -1.88 16.71 12.22
CA TYR A 207 -2.97 17.54 11.70
C TYR A 207 -3.44 18.59 12.71
N LEU A 208 -3.52 18.25 14.00
CA LEU A 208 -3.84 19.22 15.05
C LEU A 208 -2.76 20.30 15.17
N ILE A 209 -1.47 19.93 15.11
CA ILE A 209 -0.37 20.89 15.13
C ILE A 209 -0.45 21.82 13.91
N TYR A 210 -0.70 21.28 12.73
CA TYR A 210 -0.89 22.07 11.51
C TYR A 210 -2.04 23.08 11.65
N ALA A 211 -3.19 22.65 12.17
CA ALA A 211 -4.37 23.49 12.36
C ALA A 211 -4.17 24.60 13.40
N VAL A 212 -3.25 24.45 14.36
CA VAL A 212 -2.93 25.47 15.36
C VAL A 212 -1.90 26.47 14.85
N LEU A 213 -1.00 26.04 13.95
CA LEU A 213 0.08 26.86 13.40
C LEU A 213 -0.29 27.59 12.10
N THR A 214 -1.46 27.28 11.53
CA THR A 214 -2.03 27.92 10.33
C THR A 214 -3.08 28.95 10.75
#